data_AF-A0A323USU1-F1
#
_entry.id   AF-A0A323USU1-F1
#
_cell.length_a   1.000
_cell.length_b   1.000
_cell.length_c   1.000
_cell.angle_alpha   90.00
_cell.angle_beta   90.00
_cell.angle_gamma   90.00
#
_symmetry.space_group_name_H-M   'P 1'
#
loop_
_entity.id
_entity.type
_entity.pdbx_description
1 polymer ?
#
loop_
_entity_poly.entity_id
_entity_poly.type
_entity_poly.pdbx_seq_one_letter_code
_entity_poly.pdbx_strand_id
1 'polypeptide(L)'
;MAHVVVEPSRQFSYQVKTLTNSRNAFGGTVGVYWPDSDARKSYFVEHDRPNQRAIQIEIAKDIRLALANRRLRSTCTWGHLRETISRKRYELLKSEGSTELQAYIDAFDAEQAAKDVKLIEAEQEISRLHAEIRRLSAAEEASIAGLIAPGNEQDFFAHEIRDIVISALEDSLRVARDNGRRHHVLRDLLAANQPSDNAAKLGDEIKSLFRTYRDMDAPTRNALLKLGFDISEDGKHYKLVFQGDGRYTFTLPKTSSDHRAGKNIASDINNVLI
;
A
#
# COMPACT_ATOMS: atom_id res chain seq x y z
N MET A 1 -18.35 -19.79 13.84
CA MET A 1 -19.56 -19.25 14.49
C MET A 1 -19.73 -17.82 14.00
N ALA A 2 -20.94 -17.43 13.61
CA ALA A 2 -21.26 -16.07 13.18
C ALA A 2 -22.31 -15.49 14.13
N HIS A 3 -22.20 -14.19 14.41
CA HIS A 3 -23.17 -13.46 15.24
C HIS A 3 -23.95 -12.51 14.35
N VAL A 4 -25.28 -12.54 14.47
CA VAL A 4 -26.17 -11.60 13.78
C VAL A 4 -26.64 -10.58 14.81
N VAL A 5 -26.39 -9.31 14.53
CA VAL A 5 -26.80 -8.20 15.37
C VAL A 5 -27.75 -7.32 14.56
N VAL A 6 -28.89 -7.00 15.15
CA VAL A 6 -29.89 -6.11 14.54
C VAL A 6 -29.98 -4.87 15.41
N GLU A 7 -29.79 -3.71 14.81
CA GLU A 7 -29.93 -2.44 15.52
C GLU A 7 -31.41 -2.21 15.89
N PRO A 8 -31.70 -1.77 17.14
CA PRO A 8 -33.07 -1.70 17.66
C PRO A 8 -33.93 -0.62 17.00
N SER A 9 -33.33 0.45 16.47
CA SER A 9 -34.07 1.54 15.81
C SER A 9 -33.19 2.34 14.85
N ARG A 10 -33.84 3.09 13.95
CA ARG A 10 -33.15 4.01 13.03
C ARG A 10 -32.40 5.12 13.76
N GLN A 11 -32.96 5.62 14.88
CA GLN A 11 -32.31 6.64 15.70
C GLN A 11 -31.03 6.09 16.34
N PHE A 12 -31.06 4.85 16.83
CA PHE A 12 -29.88 4.15 17.34
C PHE A 12 -28.80 4.02 16.25
N SER A 13 -29.19 3.65 15.03
CA SER A 13 -28.28 3.57 13.87
C SER A 13 -27.49 4.86 13.61
N TYR A 14 -28.18 6.00 13.68
CA TYR A 14 -27.54 7.31 13.49
C TYR A 14 -26.65 7.72 14.67
N GLN A 15 -27.01 7.35 15.90
CA GLN A 15 -26.15 7.58 17.07
C GLN A 15 -24.86 6.76 16.96
N VAL A 16 -24.97 5.49 16.61
CA VAL A 16 -23.80 4.62 16.39
C VAL A 16 -22.96 5.10 15.20
N LYS A 17 -23.59 5.66 14.16
CA LYS A 17 -22.87 6.31 13.04
C LYS A 17 -21.95 7.42 13.52
N THR A 18 -22.43 8.29 14.40
CA THR A 18 -21.61 9.36 14.97
C THR A 18 -20.49 8.78 15.83
N LEU A 19 -20.77 7.80 16.67
CA LEU A 19 -19.78 7.19 17.58
C LEU A 19 -18.72 6.35 16.85
N THR A 20 -19.05 5.79 15.69
CA THR A 20 -18.17 4.89 14.93
C THR A 20 -17.55 5.56 13.70
N ASN A 21 -17.66 6.89 13.55
CA ASN A 21 -17.23 7.62 12.35
C ASN A 21 -17.78 6.97 11.06
N SER A 22 -19.07 6.61 11.08
CA SER A 22 -19.79 5.94 9.98
C SER A 22 -19.31 4.54 9.59
N ARG A 23 -18.57 3.84 10.47
CA ARG A 23 -18.15 2.45 10.23
C ARG A 23 -19.30 1.43 10.40
N ASN A 24 -20.33 1.74 11.18
CA ASN A 24 -21.52 0.88 11.32
C ASN A 24 -22.40 0.86 10.06
N ALA A 25 -23.12 -0.24 9.85
CA ALA A 25 -24.15 -0.33 8.81
C ALA A 25 -25.33 0.56 9.21
N PHE A 26 -25.79 1.44 8.33
CA PHE A 26 -26.86 2.38 8.62
C PHE A 26 -27.78 2.56 7.42
N GLY A 27 -29.01 3.05 7.65
CA GLY A 27 -29.94 3.37 6.57
C GLY A 27 -30.54 2.14 5.88
N GLY A 28 -30.66 1.01 6.58
CA GLY A 28 -31.27 -0.22 6.04
C GLY A 28 -30.31 -1.12 5.27
N THR A 29 -29.02 -0.81 5.26
CA THR A 29 -27.98 -1.66 4.67
C THR A 29 -27.63 -2.84 5.57
N VAL A 30 -27.20 -3.96 4.99
CA VAL A 30 -26.58 -5.07 5.73
C VAL A 30 -25.06 -4.92 5.63
N GLY A 31 -24.36 -4.91 6.77
CA GLY A 31 -22.90 -4.90 6.82
C GLY A 31 -22.36 -6.27 7.25
N VAL A 32 -21.36 -6.79 6.52
CA VAL A 32 -20.60 -7.97 6.94
C VAL A 32 -19.25 -7.52 7.47
N TYR A 33 -18.94 -7.92 8.71
CA TYR A 33 -17.73 -7.58 9.44
C TYR A 33 -16.88 -8.81 9.68
N TRP A 34 -15.57 -8.67 9.48
CA TRP A 34 -14.61 -9.74 9.71
C TRP A 34 -13.75 -9.45 10.94
N PRO A 35 -13.35 -10.48 11.71
CA PRO A 35 -12.38 -10.30 12.78
C PRO A 35 -11.07 -9.78 12.20
N ASP A 36 -10.46 -8.81 12.88
CA ASP A 36 -9.15 -8.24 12.54
C ASP A 36 -9.12 -7.44 11.21
N SER A 37 -10.28 -7.00 10.71
CA SER A 37 -10.41 -6.19 9.49
C SER A 37 -11.16 -4.89 9.76
N ASP A 38 -10.56 -3.76 9.37
CA ASP A 38 -11.24 -2.45 9.33
C ASP A 38 -12.14 -2.30 8.09
N ALA A 39 -11.98 -3.18 7.10
CA ALA A 39 -12.79 -3.20 5.89
C ALA A 39 -14.14 -3.89 6.14
N ARG A 40 -15.20 -3.24 5.64
CA ARG A 40 -16.58 -3.72 5.66
C ARG A 40 -17.11 -3.81 4.23
N LYS A 41 -17.81 -4.90 3.92
CA LYS A 41 -18.66 -4.95 2.73
C LYS A 41 -20.10 -4.62 3.11
N SER A 42 -20.69 -3.65 2.41
CA SER A 42 -22.08 -3.22 2.60
C SER A 42 -22.95 -3.72 1.46
N TYR A 43 -24.10 -4.28 1.80
CA TYR A 43 -25.10 -4.72 0.85
C TYR A 43 -26.30 -3.78 0.93
N PHE A 44 -26.73 -3.30 -0.23
CA PHE A 44 -27.83 -2.36 -0.37
C PHE A 44 -29.06 -3.08 -0.88
N VAL A 45 -30.22 -2.77 -0.29
CA VAL A 45 -31.51 -3.18 -0.84
C VAL A 45 -31.96 -2.11 -1.81
N GLU A 46 -32.04 -2.44 -3.10
CA GLU A 46 -32.59 -1.54 -4.11
C GLU A 46 -34.01 -1.09 -3.74
N HIS A 47 -34.25 0.22 -3.74
CA HIS A 47 -35.53 0.81 -3.35
C HIS A 47 -36.64 0.52 -4.36
N ASP A 48 -36.30 0.45 -5.65
CA ASP A 48 -37.29 0.36 -6.73
C ASP A 48 -37.83 -1.07 -6.93
N ARG A 49 -37.03 -2.10 -6.64
CA ARG A 49 -37.43 -3.52 -6.70
C ARG A 49 -36.67 -4.36 -5.66
N PRO A 50 -37.14 -4.43 -4.41
CA PRO A 50 -36.42 -5.15 -3.35
C PRO A 50 -36.50 -6.67 -3.56
N ASN A 51 -35.51 -7.25 -4.24
CA ASN A 51 -35.35 -8.69 -4.32
C ASN A 51 -34.51 -9.21 -3.13
N GLN A 52 -35.18 -9.45 -2.00
CA GLN A 52 -34.54 -9.92 -0.77
C GLN A 52 -33.73 -11.22 -0.96
N ARG A 53 -34.20 -12.11 -1.85
CA ARG A 53 -33.55 -13.40 -2.11
C ARG A 53 -32.24 -13.25 -2.87
N ALA A 54 -32.15 -12.28 -3.78
CA ALA A 54 -30.90 -11.99 -4.50
C ALA A 54 -29.78 -11.55 -3.56
N ILE A 55 -30.09 -10.66 -2.61
CA ILE A 55 -29.12 -10.15 -1.62
C ILE A 55 -28.65 -11.28 -0.71
N GLN A 56 -29.56 -12.14 -0.24
CA GLN A 56 -29.18 -13.30 0.57
C GLN A 56 -28.21 -14.24 -0.17
N ILE A 57 -28.44 -14.47 -1.47
CA ILE A 57 -27.57 -15.31 -2.30
C ILE A 57 -26.20 -14.65 -2.48
N GLU A 58 -26.17 -13.35 -2.73
CA GLU A 58 -24.92 -12.59 -2.89
C GLU A 58 -24.08 -12.62 -1.61
N ILE A 59 -24.68 -12.28 -0.46
CA ILE A 59 -24.03 -12.35 0.86
C ILE A 59 -23.49 -13.75 1.11
N ALA A 60 -24.29 -14.79 0.87
CA ALA A 60 -23.87 -16.17 1.07
C ALA A 60 -22.74 -16.60 0.13
N LYS A 61 -22.72 -16.10 -1.12
CA LYS A 61 -21.65 -16.37 -2.09
C LYS A 61 -20.35 -15.71 -1.64
N ASP A 62 -20.40 -14.46 -1.23
CA ASP A 62 -19.25 -13.70 -0.75
C ASP A 62 -18.66 -14.27 0.53
N ILE A 63 -19.50 -14.61 1.51
CA ILE A 63 -19.03 -15.24 2.76
C ILE A 63 -18.37 -16.58 2.46
N ARG A 64 -18.94 -17.39 1.57
CA ARG A 64 -18.33 -18.67 1.16
C ARG A 64 -16.99 -18.47 0.47
N LEU A 65 -16.90 -17.52 -0.46
CA LEU A 65 -15.66 -17.19 -1.15
C LEU A 65 -14.59 -16.68 -0.17
N ALA A 66 -14.98 -15.77 0.73
CA ALA A 66 -14.11 -15.22 1.75
C ALA A 66 -13.60 -16.31 2.71
N LEU A 67 -14.47 -17.20 3.20
CA LEU A 67 -14.07 -18.31 4.07
C LEU A 67 -13.21 -19.36 3.35
N ALA A 68 -13.51 -19.68 2.09
CA ALA A 68 -12.70 -20.59 1.29
C ALA A 68 -11.29 -20.04 1.04
N ASN A 69 -11.17 -18.72 0.88
CA ASN A 69 -9.88 -18.05 0.67
C ASN A 69 -9.18 -17.68 1.99
N ARG A 70 -9.84 -17.80 3.15
CA ARG A 70 -9.27 -17.43 4.44
C ARG A 70 -8.33 -18.52 4.93
N ARG A 71 -7.08 -18.15 5.12
CA ARG A 71 -6.06 -19.05 5.66
C ARG A 71 -6.37 -19.41 7.12
N LEU A 72 -6.15 -20.67 7.48
CA LEU A 72 -6.12 -21.10 8.89
C LEU A 72 -5.10 -20.25 9.65
N ARG A 73 -5.42 -19.89 10.90
CA ARG A 73 -4.48 -19.16 11.76
C ARG A 73 -3.16 -19.95 11.83
N SER A 74 -2.02 -19.26 11.79
CA SER A 74 -0.69 -19.90 11.80
C SER A 74 -0.50 -20.84 13.00
N THR A 75 -1.15 -20.54 14.12
CA THR A 75 -1.17 -21.37 15.33
C THR A 75 -1.89 -22.71 15.16
N CYS A 76 -2.74 -22.84 14.15
CA CYS A 76 -3.56 -24.01 13.88
C CYS A 76 -3.00 -24.84 12.71
N THR A 77 -1.72 -24.70 12.38
CA THR A 77 -1.05 -25.48 11.33
C THR A 77 -0.23 -26.63 11.93
N TRP A 78 -0.07 -27.70 11.16
CA TRP A 78 0.79 -28.83 11.54
C TRP A 78 2.25 -28.40 11.74
N GLY A 79 2.74 -27.45 10.93
CA GLY A 79 4.08 -26.89 11.06
C GLY A 79 4.30 -26.19 12.40
N HIS A 80 3.32 -25.42 12.88
CA HIS A 80 3.42 -24.77 14.20
C HIS A 80 3.39 -25.76 15.36
N LEU A 81 2.60 -26.83 15.25
CA LEU A 81 2.60 -27.90 16.25
C LEU A 81 3.96 -28.60 16.31
N ARG A 82 4.55 -28.96 15.17
CA ARG A 82 5.90 -29.56 15.10
C ARG A 82 6.96 -28.65 15.70
N GLU A 83 6.96 -27.37 15.35
CA GLU A 83 7.85 -26.37 15.94
C GLU A 83 7.72 -26.31 17.46
N THR A 84 6.49 -26.26 17.98
CA THR A 84 6.22 -26.19 19.43
C THR A 84 6.75 -27.42 20.14
N ILE A 85 6.57 -28.60 19.56
CA ILE A 85 7.09 -29.87 20.09
C ILE A 85 8.62 -29.86 20.10
N SER A 86 9.26 -29.50 18.99
CA SER A 86 10.72 -29.44 18.89
C SER A 86 11.33 -28.45 19.89
N ARG A 87 10.73 -27.26 20.02
CA ARG A 87 11.17 -26.22 20.97
C ARG A 87 11.09 -26.69 22.42
N LYS A 88 9.96 -27.30 22.81
CA LYS A 88 9.81 -27.86 24.16
C LYS A 88 10.82 -28.97 24.43
N ARG A 89 11.10 -29.81 23.43
CA ARG A 89 12.09 -30.90 23.54
C ARG A 89 13.50 -30.36 23.72
N TYR A 90 13.86 -29.31 22.98
CA TYR A 90 15.12 -28.59 23.12
C TYR A 90 15.26 -27.95 24.52
N GLU A 91 14.24 -27.24 24.99
CA GLU A 91 14.24 -26.61 26.32
C GLU A 91 14.43 -27.64 27.44
N LEU A 92 13.81 -28.81 27.29
CA LEU A 92 13.91 -29.91 28.25
C LEU A 92 15.33 -30.51 28.28
N LEU A 93 15.89 -30.84 27.11
CA LEU A 93 17.27 -31.32 26.96
C LEU A 93 18.30 -30.31 27.50
N LYS A 94 18.05 -29.01 27.30
CA LYS A 94 18.89 -27.92 27.84
C LYS A 94 18.81 -27.84 29.36
N SER A 95 17.64 -28.07 29.94
CA SER A 95 17.43 -28.04 31.40
C SER A 95 18.00 -29.26 32.13
N GLU A 96 18.04 -30.41 31.47
CA GLU A 96 18.56 -31.68 32.02
C GLU A 96 20.09 -31.77 31.98
N GLY A 97 20.77 -30.86 31.27
CA GLY A 97 22.23 -30.81 31.22
C GLY A 97 22.85 -31.99 30.46
N SER A 98 22.10 -32.63 29.57
CA SER A 98 22.53 -33.81 28.81
C SER A 98 23.79 -33.54 27.98
N THR A 99 24.80 -34.39 28.16
CA THR A 99 26.06 -34.42 27.39
C THR A 99 25.93 -35.13 26.03
N GLU A 100 24.73 -35.60 25.66
CA GLU A 100 24.46 -36.22 24.37
C GLU A 100 24.42 -35.17 23.24
N LEU A 101 25.61 -34.81 22.76
CA LEU A 101 25.82 -33.88 21.66
C LEU A 101 25.03 -34.27 20.40
N GLN A 102 24.86 -35.57 20.14
CA GLN A 102 24.14 -36.05 18.96
C GLN A 102 22.63 -35.75 19.04
N ALA A 103 21.99 -35.97 20.19
CA ALA A 103 20.57 -35.65 20.38
C ALA A 103 20.31 -34.14 20.29
N TYR A 104 21.29 -33.32 20.68
CA TYR A 104 21.25 -31.86 20.52
C TYR A 104 21.34 -31.45 19.05
N ILE A 105 22.28 -32.03 18.30
CA ILE A 105 22.44 -31.78 16.85
C ILE A 105 21.16 -32.17 16.10
N ASP A 106 20.62 -33.35 16.37
CA ASP A 106 19.40 -33.84 15.70
C ASP A 106 18.18 -32.95 16.01
N ALA A 107 18.04 -32.47 17.24
CA ALA A 107 16.96 -31.55 17.63
C ALA A 107 17.12 -30.18 16.98
N PHE A 108 18.35 -29.69 16.86
CA PHE A 108 18.68 -28.41 16.23
C PHE A 108 18.44 -28.47 14.71
N ASP A 109 18.88 -29.54 14.04
CA ASP A 109 18.65 -29.76 12.61
C ASP A 109 17.15 -29.88 12.30
N ALA A 110 16.38 -30.54 13.18
CA ALA A 110 14.93 -30.60 13.06
C ALA A 110 14.25 -29.23 13.23
N GLU A 111 14.76 -28.37 14.11
CA GLU A 111 14.29 -26.99 14.26
C GLU A 111 14.65 -26.13 13.04
N GLN A 112 15.87 -26.26 12.54
CA GLN A 112 16.36 -25.54 11.37
C GLN A 112 15.55 -25.90 10.12
N ALA A 113 15.33 -27.19 9.88
CA ALA A 113 14.48 -27.66 8.79
C ALA A 113 13.02 -27.14 8.91
N ALA A 114 12.49 -27.04 10.13
CA ALA A 114 11.16 -26.47 10.36
C ALA A 114 11.11 -24.95 10.07
N LYS A 115 12.19 -24.21 10.35
CA LYS A 115 12.32 -22.79 10.02
C LYS A 115 12.48 -22.56 8.52
N ASP A 116 13.27 -23.38 7.83
CA ASP A 116 13.47 -23.28 6.38
C ASP A 116 12.15 -23.50 5.63
N VAL A 117 11.33 -24.47 6.06
CA VAL A 117 9.98 -24.66 5.53
C VAL A 117 9.10 -23.42 5.72
N LYS A 118 9.15 -22.78 6.89
CA LYS A 118 8.42 -21.53 7.14
C LYS A 118 8.90 -20.37 6.28
N LEU A 119 10.20 -20.29 6.01
CA LEU A 119 10.77 -19.27 5.14
C LEU A 119 10.21 -19.41 3.73
N ILE A 120 10.21 -20.63 3.19
CA ILE A 120 9.63 -20.95 1.88
C ILE A 120 8.13 -20.63 1.84
N GLU A 121 7.37 -21.00 2.87
CA GLU A 121 5.94 -20.65 2.98
C GLU A 121 5.70 -19.14 3.02
N ALA A 122 6.57 -18.38 3.70
CA ALA A 122 6.47 -16.93 3.79
C ALA A 122 6.83 -16.25 2.46
N GLU A 123 7.87 -16.72 1.76
CA GLU A 123 8.25 -16.21 0.43
C GLU A 123 7.15 -16.48 -0.61
N GLN A 124 6.54 -17.66 -0.58
CA GLN A 124 5.39 -17.98 -1.42
C GLN A 124 4.19 -17.08 -1.11
N GLU A 125 3.96 -16.76 0.17
CA GLU A 125 2.89 -15.85 0.58
C GLU A 125 3.16 -14.42 0.09
N ILE A 126 4.39 -13.92 0.22
CA ILE A 126 4.78 -12.60 -0.31
C ILE A 126 4.55 -12.56 -1.82
N SER A 127 4.97 -13.59 -2.55
CA SER A 127 4.76 -13.68 -4.00
C SER A 127 3.27 -13.67 -4.37
N ARG A 128 2.44 -14.41 -3.62
CA ARG A 128 0.99 -14.44 -3.79
C ARG A 128 0.33 -13.10 -3.47
N LEU A 129 0.68 -12.48 -2.34
CA LEU A 129 0.15 -11.16 -1.95
C LEU A 129 0.52 -10.09 -2.97
N HIS A 130 1.74 -10.12 -3.50
CA HIS A 130 2.11 -9.25 -4.61
C HIS A 130 1.27 -9.52 -5.86
N ALA A 131 0.94 -10.78 -6.17
CA ALA A 131 0.06 -11.10 -7.28
C ALA A 131 -1.39 -10.62 -7.04
N GLU A 132 -1.88 -10.71 -5.80
CA GLU A 132 -3.21 -10.22 -5.44
C GLU A 132 -3.29 -8.69 -5.45
N ILE A 133 -2.24 -7.99 -4.97
CA ILE A 133 -2.14 -6.53 -5.10
C ILE A 133 -2.18 -6.13 -6.57
N ARG A 134 -1.40 -6.79 -7.43
CA ARG A 134 -1.45 -6.55 -8.89
C ARG A 134 -2.83 -6.80 -9.49
N ARG A 135 -3.54 -7.82 -9.00
CA ARG A 135 -4.90 -8.13 -9.46
C ARG A 135 -5.91 -7.09 -8.98
N LEU A 136 -5.80 -6.66 -7.72
CA LEU A 136 -6.70 -5.67 -7.12
C LEU A 136 -6.46 -4.29 -7.72
N SER A 137 -5.21 -3.89 -7.97
CA SER A 137 -4.89 -2.66 -8.70
C SER A 137 -5.46 -2.72 -10.11
N ALA A 138 -5.31 -3.84 -10.82
CA ALA A 138 -5.91 -4.02 -12.14
C ALA A 138 -7.45 -4.06 -12.10
N ALA A 139 -8.07 -4.51 -11.00
CA ALA A 139 -9.52 -4.53 -10.81
C ALA A 139 -10.07 -3.14 -10.42
N GLU A 140 -9.29 -2.35 -9.67
CA GLU A 140 -9.56 -0.94 -9.38
C GLU A 140 -9.47 -0.13 -10.67
N GLU A 141 -8.47 -0.41 -11.51
CA GLU A 141 -8.36 0.11 -12.89
C GLU A 141 -9.53 -0.35 -13.79
N ALA A 142 -9.98 -1.61 -13.67
CA ALA A 142 -11.14 -2.09 -14.42
C ALA A 142 -12.48 -1.53 -13.90
N SER A 143 -12.52 -1.07 -12.64
CA SER A 143 -13.67 -0.40 -12.02
C SER A 143 -13.76 1.09 -12.40
N ILE A 144 -12.92 1.56 -13.33
CA ILE A 144 -12.94 2.93 -13.85
C ILE A 144 -14.17 3.14 -14.75
N ALA A 145 -15.33 3.22 -14.11
CA ALA A 145 -16.36 4.19 -14.44
C ALA A 145 -16.11 5.47 -13.61
N GLY A 146 -14.86 5.92 -13.55
CA GLY A 146 -14.45 7.17 -12.92
C GLY A 146 -14.79 8.38 -13.80
N LEU A 147 -14.71 9.60 -13.23
CA LEU A 147 -14.99 10.86 -13.92
C LEU A 147 -14.13 11.08 -15.18
N ILE A 148 -12.94 10.47 -15.23
CA ILE A 148 -11.96 10.55 -16.31
C ILE A 148 -11.45 9.12 -16.58
N ALA A 149 -11.30 8.75 -17.86
CA ALA A 149 -10.68 7.49 -18.25
C ALA A 149 -9.15 7.56 -18.05
N PRO A 150 -8.50 6.49 -17.59
CA PRO A 150 -7.05 6.49 -17.38
C PRO A 150 -6.32 6.57 -18.73
N GLY A 151 -5.13 7.16 -18.71
CA GLY A 151 -4.18 7.08 -19.81
C GLY A 151 -3.33 5.81 -19.75
N ASN A 152 -2.27 5.76 -20.56
CA ASN A 152 -1.29 4.66 -20.55
C ASN A 152 -0.11 4.90 -19.59
N GLU A 153 -0.03 6.08 -18.98
CA GLU A 153 1.03 6.42 -18.01
C GLU A 153 0.72 5.81 -16.65
N GLN A 154 1.77 5.48 -15.90
CA GLN A 154 1.73 4.88 -14.57
C GLN A 154 2.22 5.89 -13.52
N ASP A 155 1.68 5.82 -12.30
CA ASP A 155 2.24 6.48 -11.12
C ASP A 155 3.66 5.96 -10.80
N PHE A 156 4.66 6.84 -10.74
CA PHE A 156 6.00 6.57 -10.22
C PHE A 156 6.04 6.62 -8.69
N PHE A 157 5.15 7.38 -8.08
CA PHE A 157 4.91 7.42 -6.64
C PHE A 157 3.42 7.52 -6.35
N ALA A 158 3.02 7.16 -5.13
CA ALA A 158 1.63 7.00 -4.78
C ALA A 158 0.80 8.27 -5.07
N HIS A 159 -0.24 8.11 -5.90
CA HIS A 159 -1.22 9.14 -6.27
C HIS A 159 -0.68 10.28 -7.16
N GLU A 160 0.45 10.09 -7.82
CA GLU A 160 1.08 11.11 -8.70
C GLU A 160 0.11 11.66 -9.76
N ILE A 161 -0.46 10.81 -10.62
CA ILE A 161 -1.32 11.24 -11.72
C ILE A 161 -2.56 11.95 -11.17
N ARG A 162 -3.10 11.46 -10.05
CA ARG A 162 -4.24 12.09 -9.37
C ARG A 162 -3.88 13.50 -8.89
N ASP A 163 -2.72 13.69 -8.27
CA ASP A 163 -2.28 14.99 -7.76
C ASP A 163 -1.98 15.97 -8.91
N ILE A 164 -1.41 15.49 -10.02
CA ILE A 164 -1.21 16.29 -11.25
C ILE A 164 -2.55 16.79 -11.79
N VAL A 165 -3.57 15.93 -11.82
CA VAL A 165 -4.92 16.33 -12.25
C VAL A 165 -5.53 17.35 -11.28
N ILE A 166 -5.38 17.16 -9.96
CA ILE A 166 -5.86 18.12 -8.95
C ILE A 166 -5.19 19.48 -9.16
N SER A 167 -3.87 19.53 -9.34
CA SER A 167 -3.09 20.74 -9.61
C SER A 167 -3.60 21.46 -10.87
N ALA A 168 -3.85 20.72 -11.96
CA ALA A 168 -4.42 21.30 -13.18
C ALA A 168 -5.83 21.88 -12.96
N LEU A 169 -6.65 21.27 -12.10
CA LEU A 169 -7.96 21.81 -11.72
C LEU A 169 -7.83 23.09 -10.89
N GLU A 170 -6.84 23.17 -9.99
CA GLU A 170 -6.55 24.39 -9.22
C GLU A 170 -6.14 25.54 -10.15
N ASP A 171 -5.24 25.29 -11.10
CA ASP A 171 -4.85 26.29 -12.08
C ASP A 171 -6.02 26.74 -12.96
N SER A 172 -6.90 25.79 -13.32
CA SER A 172 -8.13 26.11 -14.04
C SER A 172 -9.09 26.97 -13.20
N LEU A 173 -9.16 26.74 -11.88
CA LEU A 173 -9.98 27.52 -10.96
C LEU A 173 -9.48 28.97 -10.88
N ARG A 174 -8.15 29.19 -10.85
CA ARG A 174 -7.54 30.52 -10.78
C ARG A 174 -7.93 31.43 -11.95
N VAL A 175 -8.11 30.86 -13.13
CA VAL A 175 -8.48 31.61 -14.35
C VAL A 175 -10.01 31.63 -14.57
N ALA A 176 -10.76 30.79 -13.87
CA ALA A 176 -12.21 30.73 -14.03
C ALA A 176 -12.87 32.03 -13.55
N ARG A 177 -13.91 32.46 -14.27
CA ARG A 177 -14.74 33.59 -13.85
C ARG A 177 -15.38 33.29 -12.49
N ASP A 178 -15.16 34.20 -11.54
CA ASP A 178 -15.73 34.10 -10.20
C ASP A 178 -17.27 33.97 -10.24
N ASN A 179 -17.82 33.14 -9.34
CA ASN A 179 -19.24 32.76 -9.25
C ASN A 179 -19.88 32.20 -10.54
N GLY A 180 -19.07 31.78 -11.52
CA GLY A 180 -19.55 31.08 -12.71
C GLY A 180 -19.83 29.59 -12.45
N ARG A 181 -20.60 28.94 -13.34
CA ARG A 181 -20.87 27.49 -13.24
C ARG A 181 -19.59 26.66 -13.24
N ARG A 182 -18.61 27.01 -14.09
CA ARG A 182 -17.29 26.36 -14.14
C ARG A 182 -16.56 26.51 -12.79
N HIS A 183 -16.56 27.70 -12.21
CA HIS A 183 -15.96 27.95 -10.89
C HIS A 183 -16.63 27.10 -9.80
N HIS A 184 -17.97 27.00 -9.79
CA HIS A 184 -18.69 26.16 -8.84
C HIS A 184 -18.32 24.67 -8.95
N VAL A 185 -18.24 24.13 -10.17
CA VAL A 185 -17.88 22.73 -10.40
C VAL A 185 -16.43 22.46 -10.00
N LEU A 186 -15.49 23.32 -10.39
CA LEU A 186 -14.08 23.17 -10.03
C LEU A 186 -13.87 23.23 -8.51
N ARG A 187 -14.52 24.18 -7.82
CA ARG A 187 -14.45 24.29 -6.36
C ARG A 187 -15.02 23.06 -5.66
N ASP A 188 -16.14 22.52 -6.15
CA ASP A 188 -16.78 21.33 -5.58
C ASP A 188 -15.88 20.09 -5.74
N LEU A 189 -15.30 19.90 -6.93
CA LEU A 189 -14.35 18.82 -7.19
C LEU A 189 -13.09 18.92 -6.31
N LEU A 190 -12.50 20.11 -6.17
CA LEU A 190 -11.33 20.32 -5.31
C LEU A 190 -11.65 20.13 -3.82
N ALA A 191 -12.86 20.50 -3.38
CA ALA A 191 -13.27 20.26 -1.99
C ALA A 191 -13.34 18.77 -1.65
N ALA A 192 -13.82 17.94 -2.60
CA ALA A 192 -13.90 16.50 -2.45
C ALA A 192 -12.57 15.76 -2.66
N ASN A 193 -11.61 16.37 -3.38
CA ASN A 193 -10.35 15.74 -3.77
C ASN A 193 -9.17 16.58 -3.29
N GLN A 194 -8.72 16.31 -2.07
CA GLN A 194 -7.52 16.95 -1.51
C GLN A 194 -6.25 16.33 -2.12
N PRO A 195 -5.23 17.15 -2.47
CA PRO A 195 -3.95 16.67 -2.98
C PRO A 195 -3.20 15.89 -1.88
N SER A 196 -2.32 14.98 -2.29
CA SER A 196 -1.39 14.32 -1.38
C SER A 196 -0.10 15.13 -1.21
N ASP A 197 0.60 14.96 -0.09
CA ASP A 197 1.89 15.61 0.17
C ASP A 197 3.08 14.83 -0.44
N ASN A 198 2.84 13.81 -1.27
CA ASN A 198 3.88 12.87 -1.68
C ASN A 198 4.91 13.51 -2.62
N ALA A 199 4.47 14.29 -3.61
CA ALA A 199 5.36 15.01 -4.52
C ALA A 199 6.22 16.04 -3.77
N ALA A 200 5.62 16.79 -2.84
CA ALA A 200 6.35 17.76 -2.01
C ALA A 200 7.41 17.09 -1.13
N LYS A 201 7.07 15.96 -0.48
CA LYS A 201 8.01 15.16 0.31
C LYS A 201 9.17 14.64 -0.55
N LEU A 202 8.88 14.08 -1.72
CA LEU A 202 9.89 13.61 -2.65
C LEU A 202 10.84 14.75 -3.05
N GLY A 203 10.29 15.92 -3.39
CA GLY A 203 11.07 17.08 -3.77
C GLY A 203 11.95 17.63 -2.64
N ASP A 204 11.46 17.59 -1.40
CA ASP A 204 12.22 17.99 -0.23
C ASP A 204 13.32 16.98 0.14
N GLU A 205 13.07 15.68 -0.03
CA GLU A 205 14.10 14.64 0.10
C GLU A 205 15.22 14.82 -0.93
N ILE A 206 14.87 15.10 -2.20
CA ILE A 206 15.82 15.40 -3.27
C ILE A 206 16.64 16.65 -2.91
N LYS A 207 15.99 17.75 -2.50
CA LYS A 207 16.70 18.98 -2.08
C LYS A 207 17.63 18.74 -0.90
N SER A 208 17.19 17.97 0.09
CA SER A 208 17.99 17.65 1.27
C SER A 208 19.23 16.85 0.88
N LEU A 209 19.08 15.83 0.03
CA LEU A 209 20.16 14.98 -0.43
C LEU A 209 21.24 15.78 -1.17
N PHE A 210 20.81 16.62 -2.12
CA PHE A 210 21.74 17.39 -2.95
C PHE A 210 22.30 18.64 -2.26
N ARG A 211 21.70 19.11 -1.16
CA ARG A 211 22.26 20.20 -0.34
C ARG A 211 23.59 19.79 0.30
N THR A 212 23.74 18.52 0.66
CA THR A 212 24.98 17.98 1.26
C THR A 212 25.89 17.27 0.26
N TYR A 213 25.50 17.22 -1.02
CA TYR A 213 26.24 16.50 -2.04
C TYR A 213 27.61 17.12 -2.31
N ARG A 214 28.67 16.33 -2.15
CA ARG A 214 30.06 16.67 -2.53
C ARG A 214 30.65 15.66 -3.48
N ASP A 215 30.50 14.37 -3.17
CA ASP A 215 30.96 13.24 -3.97
C ASP A 215 29.93 12.11 -3.87
N MET A 216 30.04 11.12 -4.75
CA MET A 216 29.19 9.92 -4.73
C MET A 216 29.67 8.91 -3.68
N ASP A 217 29.44 9.23 -2.40
CA ASP A 217 29.70 8.31 -1.30
C ASP A 217 28.62 7.21 -1.19
N ALA A 218 28.94 6.13 -0.47
CA ALA A 218 28.01 5.00 -0.31
C ALA A 218 26.65 5.42 0.30
N PRO A 219 26.56 6.33 1.28
CA PRO A 219 25.31 6.89 1.77
C PRO A 219 24.48 7.60 0.70
N THR A 220 25.08 8.51 -0.08
CA THR A 220 24.38 9.24 -1.16
C THR A 220 23.88 8.27 -2.22
N ARG A 221 24.72 7.30 -2.60
CA ARG A 221 24.35 6.27 -3.58
C ARG A 221 23.12 5.48 -3.11
N ASN A 222 23.10 5.06 -1.85
CA ASN A 222 21.97 4.33 -1.28
C ASN A 222 20.71 5.21 -1.16
N ALA A 223 20.86 6.49 -0.84
CA ALA A 223 19.74 7.43 -0.80
C ALA A 223 19.11 7.63 -2.18
N LEU A 224 19.92 7.82 -3.24
CA LEU A 224 19.45 7.92 -4.62
C LEU A 224 18.74 6.63 -5.08
N LEU A 225 19.30 5.45 -4.78
CA LEU A 225 18.64 4.18 -5.07
C LEU A 225 17.30 4.03 -4.34
N LYS A 226 17.24 4.44 -3.07
CA LYS A 226 16.00 4.42 -2.28
C LYS A 226 14.93 5.37 -2.84
N LEU A 227 15.35 6.50 -3.41
CA LEU A 227 14.49 7.44 -4.10
C LEU A 227 14.03 6.95 -5.48
N GLY A 228 14.57 5.83 -5.99
CA GLY A 228 14.19 5.25 -7.28
C GLY A 228 15.09 5.66 -8.44
N PHE A 229 16.30 6.18 -8.18
CA PHE A 229 17.27 6.48 -9.22
C PHE A 229 18.23 5.31 -9.47
N ASP A 230 18.33 4.90 -10.72
CA ASP A 230 19.41 4.04 -11.21
C ASP A 230 20.63 4.89 -11.56
N ILE A 231 21.80 4.43 -11.14
CA ILE A 231 23.07 5.16 -11.29
C ILE A 231 24.00 4.37 -12.19
N SER A 232 24.42 4.98 -13.30
CA SER A 232 25.48 4.44 -14.17
C SER A 232 26.63 5.43 -14.32
N GLU A 233 27.83 4.92 -14.58
CA GLU A 233 28.99 5.77 -14.87
C GLU A 233 29.00 6.18 -16.35
N ASP A 234 29.11 7.48 -16.59
CA ASP A 234 29.26 8.06 -17.92
C ASP A 234 30.51 8.97 -17.94
N GLY A 235 31.68 8.33 -18.03
CA GLY A 235 32.98 9.01 -18.06
C GLY A 235 33.25 9.88 -16.83
N LYS A 236 33.18 11.21 -17.01
CA LYS A 236 33.41 12.23 -15.95
C LYS A 236 32.18 12.52 -15.10
N HIS A 237 31.02 12.00 -15.47
CA HIS A 237 29.75 12.23 -14.80
C HIS A 237 29.08 10.90 -14.42
N TYR A 238 28.16 10.94 -13.47
CA TYR A 238 27.19 9.89 -13.23
C TYR A 238 25.92 10.23 -13.99
N LYS A 239 25.31 9.20 -14.57
CA LYS A 239 23.99 9.27 -15.18
C LYS A 239 22.98 8.70 -14.18
N LEU A 240 21.95 9.48 -13.90
CA LEU A 240 20.82 9.10 -13.06
C LEU A 240 19.61 8.87 -13.96
N VAL A 241 18.91 7.75 -13.80
CA VAL A 241 17.64 7.46 -14.48
C VAL A 241 16.57 7.18 -13.43
N PHE A 242 15.48 7.93 -13.46
CA PHE A 242 14.41 7.76 -12.48
C PHE A 242 13.46 6.62 -12.89
N GLN A 243 13.21 5.68 -11.98
CA GLN A 243 12.31 4.52 -12.16
C GLN A 243 12.53 3.72 -13.45
N GLY A 244 13.77 3.71 -13.95
CA GLY A 244 14.12 3.03 -15.20
C GLY A 244 13.58 3.67 -16.49
N ASP A 245 12.92 4.84 -16.41
CA ASP A 245 12.40 5.55 -17.58
C ASP A 245 13.43 6.53 -18.13
N GLY A 246 13.90 6.25 -19.35
CA GLY A 246 14.92 7.05 -20.04
C GLY A 246 14.53 8.50 -20.30
N ARG A 247 13.24 8.85 -20.25
CA ARG A 247 12.76 10.24 -20.36
C ARG A 247 13.25 11.11 -19.20
N TYR A 248 13.44 10.52 -18.02
CA TYR A 248 13.82 11.20 -16.79
C TYR A 248 15.28 10.91 -16.44
N THR A 249 16.17 11.39 -17.32
CA THR A 249 17.62 11.22 -17.18
C THR A 249 18.28 12.51 -16.71
N PHE A 250 19.17 12.41 -15.72
CA PHE A 250 19.94 13.53 -15.18
C PHE A 250 21.44 13.23 -15.15
N THR A 251 22.26 14.28 -15.26
CA THR A 251 23.71 14.17 -15.25
C THR A 251 24.28 14.80 -13.98
N LEU A 252 25.12 14.06 -13.27
CA LEU A 252 25.68 14.47 -12.00
C LEU A 252 27.22 14.47 -12.05
N PRO A 253 27.92 15.54 -11.64
CA PRO A 253 29.38 15.53 -11.59
C PRO A 253 29.91 14.57 -10.52
N LYS A 254 31.05 13.91 -10.80
CA LYS A 254 31.70 12.99 -9.86
C LYS A 254 32.14 13.66 -8.55
N THR A 255 32.57 14.92 -8.65
CA THR A 255 32.94 15.76 -7.51
C THR A 255 32.35 17.15 -7.73
N SER A 256 31.65 17.66 -6.73
CA SER A 256 31.09 19.01 -6.70
C SER A 256 31.98 19.91 -5.84
N SER A 257 32.64 20.88 -6.45
CA SER A 257 33.43 21.89 -5.74
C SER A 257 32.60 23.07 -5.24
N ASP A 258 31.36 23.23 -5.70
CA ASP A 258 30.47 24.35 -5.37
C ASP A 258 29.17 23.85 -4.73
N HIS A 259 28.82 24.42 -3.58
CA HIS A 259 27.56 24.16 -2.87
C HIS A 259 26.32 24.61 -3.69
N ARG A 260 26.48 25.54 -4.64
CA ARG A 260 25.39 25.93 -5.56
C ARG A 260 25.09 24.86 -6.60
N ALA A 261 26.07 24.06 -6.99
CA ALA A 261 25.88 23.02 -8.01
C ALA A 261 24.84 21.99 -7.55
N GLY A 262 24.94 21.50 -6.31
CA GLY A 262 23.94 20.57 -5.74
C GLY A 262 22.53 21.15 -5.71
N LYS A 263 22.36 22.43 -5.36
CA LYS A 263 21.05 23.10 -5.38
C LYS A 263 20.46 23.19 -6.78
N ASN A 264 21.28 23.48 -7.79
CA ASN A 264 20.83 23.56 -9.17
C ASN A 264 20.38 22.18 -9.65
N ILE A 265 21.16 21.14 -9.39
CA ILE A 265 20.81 19.75 -9.72
C ILE A 265 19.47 19.34 -9.08
N ALA A 266 19.29 19.64 -7.79
CA ALA A 266 18.02 19.36 -7.11
C ALA A 266 16.83 20.10 -7.74
N SER A 267 17.05 21.35 -8.17
CA SER A 267 16.02 22.14 -8.83
C SER A 267 15.69 21.57 -10.21
N ASP A 268 16.70 21.18 -10.98
CA ASP A 268 16.52 20.61 -12.32
C ASP A 268 15.77 19.27 -12.25
N ILE A 269 16.11 18.42 -11.27
CA ILE A 269 15.40 17.17 -11.02
C ILE A 269 13.94 17.44 -10.65
N ASN A 270 13.70 18.33 -9.67
CA ASN A 270 12.35 18.62 -9.21
C ASN A 270 11.50 19.24 -10.31
N ASN A 271 12.02 20.17 -11.12
CA ASN A 271 11.27 20.79 -12.22
C ASN A 271 10.83 19.78 -13.30
N VAL A 272 11.52 18.65 -13.41
CA VAL A 272 11.22 17.61 -14.39
C VAL A 272 10.28 16.55 -13.82
N LEU A 273 10.36 16.26 -12.51
CA LEU A 273 9.61 15.19 -11.85
C LEU A 273 8.35 15.66 -11.08
N ILE A 274 8.26 16.95 -10.73
CA ILE A 274 7.24 17.51 -9.82
C ILE A 274 6.59 18.72 -10.47
#